data_AF-A0A0Q5R5V7-F1
#
_entry.id   AF-A0A0Q5R5V7-F1
#
_cell.length_a   1.000
_cell.length_b   1.000
_cell.length_c   1.000
_cell.angle_alpha   90.00
_cell.angle_beta   90.00
_cell.angle_gamma   90.00
#
_symmetry.space_group_name_H-M   'P 1'
#
loop_
_entity.id
_entity.type
_entity.pdbx_description
1 polymer ?
#
loop_
_entity_poly.entity_id
_entity_poly.type
_entity_poly.pdbx_seq_one_letter_code
_entity_poly.pdbx_strand_id
1 'polypeptide(L)'
;MRCGWRFYSARPIVALTGEGGMQWKGFVGGFVVAAVLVGFSSNRMIKAAEDQPAFWPMKAFYDDRDTRPESGFVKVSGSLTGEDMKGNTYLNIECSRPTMTCRVNELTQLHPPRSIFLWNDEFPIKSWADDLIVAESQPAPKACNRVRLVIVRASETAQYIRIPQPNADAAGCKMFDKKVFNWTIGSQFPIKQLE
;
A
#
# COMPACT_ATOMS: atom_id res chain seq x y z
N MET A 1 -39.75 -47.69 19.37
CA MET A 1 -39.18 -47.10 20.60
C MET A 1 -39.24 -45.59 20.44
N ARG A 2 -40.07 -44.92 21.24
CA ARG A 2 -40.36 -43.47 21.16
C ARG A 2 -39.60 -42.77 22.28
N CYS A 3 -38.65 -41.90 21.95
CA CYS A 3 -38.03 -40.98 22.91
C CYS A 3 -38.83 -39.67 22.92
N GLY A 4 -39.54 -39.44 24.02
CA GLY A 4 -40.30 -38.22 24.28
C GLY A 4 -39.39 -37.13 24.86
N TRP A 5 -39.43 -35.95 24.25
CA TRP A 5 -38.93 -34.71 24.85
C TRP A 5 -40.11 -33.97 25.48
N ARG A 6 -40.05 -33.77 26.80
CA ARG A 6 -41.00 -32.96 27.56
C ARG A 6 -40.78 -31.49 27.22
N PHE A 7 -41.79 -30.86 26.62
CA PHE A 7 -41.93 -29.41 26.58
C PHE A 7 -42.32 -28.90 27.97
N TYR A 8 -41.45 -28.10 28.59
CA TYR A 8 -41.85 -27.28 29.74
C TYR A 8 -42.54 -26.02 29.21
N SER A 9 -43.83 -25.91 29.50
CA SER A 9 -44.63 -24.72 29.28
C SER A 9 -44.24 -23.63 30.29
N ALA A 10 -43.54 -22.60 29.82
CA ALA A 10 -43.43 -21.35 30.57
C ALA A 10 -44.75 -20.59 30.43
N ARG A 11 -45.46 -20.43 31.56
CA ARG A 11 -46.66 -19.58 31.65
C ARG A 11 -46.29 -18.11 31.45
N PRO A 12 -47.10 -17.31 30.74
CA PRO A 12 -46.92 -15.86 30.72
C PRO A 12 -47.43 -15.29 32.05
N ILE A 13 -46.52 -14.74 32.85
CA ILE A 13 -46.91 -13.84 33.95
C ILE A 13 -47.08 -12.45 33.32
N VAL A 14 -48.31 -12.15 32.92
CA VAL A 14 -48.76 -10.77 32.75
C VAL A 14 -49.16 -10.29 34.13
N ALA A 15 -48.28 -9.50 34.76
CA ALA A 15 -48.64 -8.66 35.89
C ALA A 15 -48.58 -7.20 35.41
N LEU A 16 -49.73 -6.70 34.95
CA LEU A 16 -49.99 -5.27 34.89
C LEU A 16 -50.63 -4.90 36.22
N THR A 17 -49.97 -4.03 37.00
CA THR A 17 -50.58 -2.89 37.73
C THR A 17 -49.52 -2.27 38.62
N GLY A 18 -49.41 -0.95 38.55
CA GLY A 18 -48.45 -0.17 39.33
C GLY A 18 -48.27 1.22 38.73
N GLU A 19 -49.25 2.08 38.95
CA GLU A 19 -49.12 3.52 38.78
C GLU A 19 -47.85 4.04 39.49
N GLY A 20 -47.05 4.80 38.75
CA GLY A 20 -45.85 5.43 39.26
C GLY A 20 -45.14 6.10 38.09
N GLY A 21 -45.35 7.40 37.94
CA GLY A 21 -44.87 8.21 36.82
C GLY A 21 -43.44 7.82 36.44
N MET A 22 -43.30 7.22 35.27
CA MET A 22 -42.02 6.81 34.72
C MET A 22 -41.16 8.07 34.66
N GLN A 23 -40.15 8.17 35.53
CA GLN A 23 -39.22 9.29 35.54
C GLN A 23 -38.50 9.29 34.19
N TRP A 24 -39.08 10.03 33.23
CA TRP A 24 -38.62 10.18 31.85
C TRP A 24 -37.13 10.55 31.80
N LYS A 25 -36.66 11.27 32.81
CA LYS A 25 -35.25 11.63 33.03
C LYS A 25 -34.32 10.42 33.15
N GLY A 26 -34.75 9.31 33.76
CA GLY A 26 -33.95 8.08 33.90
C GLY A 26 -33.85 7.27 32.60
N PHE A 27 -34.95 7.19 31.85
CA PHE A 27 -34.97 6.50 30.55
C PHE A 27 -34.19 7.29 29.48
N VAL A 28 -34.39 8.61 29.42
CA VAL A 28 -33.62 9.50 28.53
C VAL A 28 -32.16 9.57 28.94
N GLY A 29 -31.84 9.63 30.23
CA GLY A 29 -30.47 9.60 30.75
C GLY A 29 -29.72 8.31 30.36
N GLY A 30 -30.38 7.16 30.48
CA GLY A 30 -29.83 5.87 30.03
C GLY A 30 -29.55 5.82 28.53
N PHE A 31 -30.46 6.34 27.70
CA PHE A 31 -30.29 6.44 26.25
C PHE A 31 -29.15 7.38 25.85
N VAL A 32 -29.01 8.53 26.51
CA VAL A 32 -27.93 9.50 26.25
C VAL A 32 -26.57 8.90 26.59
N VAL A 33 -26.43 8.23 27.73
CA VAL A 33 -25.17 7.58 28.13
C VAL A 33 -24.81 6.45 27.18
N ALA A 34 -25.77 5.62 26.78
CA ALA A 34 -25.56 4.56 25.79
C ALA A 34 -25.16 5.13 24.41
N ALA A 35 -25.83 6.19 23.95
CA ALA A 35 -25.50 6.85 22.68
C ALA A 35 -24.12 7.49 22.69
N VAL A 36 -23.70 8.10 23.81
CA VAL A 36 -22.34 8.65 23.97
C VAL A 36 -21.30 7.54 24.00
N LEU A 37 -21.55 6.45 24.72
CA LEU A 37 -20.62 5.31 24.76
C LEU A 37 -20.48 4.63 23.39
N VAL A 38 -21.59 4.39 22.68
CA VAL A 38 -21.59 3.83 21.32
C VAL A 38 -20.96 4.81 20.32
N GLY A 39 -21.26 6.12 20.41
CA GLY A 39 -20.64 7.15 19.57
C GLY A 39 -19.13 7.26 19.79
N PHE A 40 -18.66 7.24 21.04
CA PHE A 40 -17.24 7.35 21.36
C PHE A 40 -16.45 6.08 20.99
N SER A 41 -17.04 4.91 21.21
CA SER A 41 -16.43 3.62 20.83
C SER A 41 -16.40 3.40 19.32
N SER A 42 -17.49 3.72 18.61
CA SER A 42 -17.54 3.62 17.14
C SER A 42 -16.56 4.58 16.49
N ASN A 43 -16.46 5.82 16.95
CA ASN A 43 -15.53 6.80 16.40
C ASN A 43 -14.06 6.42 16.68
N ARG A 44 -13.78 5.78 17.83
CA ARG A 44 -12.45 5.22 18.12
C ARG A 44 -12.13 3.99 17.27
N MET A 45 -13.10 3.12 17.00
CA MET A 45 -12.90 1.96 16.13
C MET A 45 -12.74 2.35 14.66
N ILE A 46 -13.49 3.35 14.19
CA ILE A 46 -13.34 3.90 12.83
C ILE A 46 -11.96 4.57 12.68
N LYS A 47 -11.56 5.43 13.64
CA LYS A 47 -10.22 6.01 13.64
C LYS A 47 -9.12 4.96 13.72
N ALA A 48 -9.26 3.94 14.58
CA ALA A 48 -8.29 2.84 14.65
C ALA A 48 -8.19 2.02 13.35
N ALA A 49 -9.27 1.92 12.57
CA ALA A 49 -9.28 1.25 11.26
C ALA A 49 -8.78 2.18 10.12
N GLU A 50 -8.93 3.49 10.27
CA GLU A 50 -8.36 4.49 9.37
C GLU A 50 -6.86 4.68 9.60
N ASP A 51 -6.39 4.57 10.84
CA ASP A 51 -4.98 4.78 11.24
C ASP A 51 -4.07 3.58 10.98
N GLN A 52 -4.57 2.47 10.40
CA GLN A 52 -3.71 1.33 10.05
C GLN A 52 -2.85 1.65 8.81
N PRO A 53 -1.51 1.43 8.87
CA PRO A 53 -0.63 1.67 7.74
C PRO A 53 -0.98 0.77 6.56
N ALA A 54 -0.72 1.21 5.33
CA ALA A 54 -0.87 0.33 4.17
C ALA A 54 0.22 -0.77 4.25
N PHE A 55 -0.23 -2.02 4.19
CA PHE A 55 0.66 -3.17 4.08
C PHE A 55 0.83 -3.54 2.62
N TRP A 56 2.07 -3.51 2.15
CA TRP A 56 2.41 -3.93 0.80
C TRP A 56 2.76 -5.42 0.75
N PRO A 57 2.55 -6.09 -0.39
CA PRO A 57 3.03 -7.45 -0.61
C PRO A 57 4.54 -7.57 -0.37
N MET A 58 4.98 -8.76 0.03
CA MET A 58 6.41 -9.06 0.15
C MET A 58 7.12 -8.93 -1.20
N LYS A 59 8.43 -8.71 -1.16
CA LYS A 59 9.26 -8.71 -2.36
C LYS A 59 9.08 -10.03 -3.11
N ALA A 60 8.86 -9.94 -4.41
CA ALA A 60 8.89 -11.07 -5.32
C ALA A 60 9.81 -10.76 -6.50
N PHE A 61 10.50 -11.79 -6.98
CA PHE A 61 11.36 -11.73 -8.15
C PHE A 61 11.09 -12.95 -9.01
N TYR A 62 10.97 -12.74 -10.31
CA TYR A 62 10.85 -13.77 -11.32
C TYR A 62 11.67 -13.38 -12.53
N ASP A 63 12.41 -14.33 -13.07
CA ASP A 63 13.24 -14.18 -14.26
C ASP A 63 13.23 -15.51 -15.00
N ASP A 64 12.76 -15.50 -16.25
CA ASP A 64 12.74 -16.70 -17.10
C ASP A 64 14.15 -17.12 -17.57
N ARG A 65 15.16 -16.29 -17.28
CA ARG A 65 16.57 -16.45 -17.68
C ARG A 65 16.79 -16.56 -19.17
N ASP A 66 15.80 -16.17 -19.98
CA ASP A 66 15.90 -16.23 -21.42
C ASP A 66 16.62 -14.98 -21.94
N THR A 67 17.54 -15.24 -22.87
CA THR A 67 18.44 -14.24 -23.43
C THR A 67 18.39 -14.22 -24.96
N ARG A 68 17.42 -14.92 -25.55
CA ARG A 68 17.14 -14.84 -26.98
C ARG A 68 16.42 -13.51 -27.29
N PRO A 69 16.61 -12.89 -28.45
CA PRO A 69 15.94 -11.63 -28.79
C PRO A 69 14.40 -11.68 -28.79
N GLU A 70 13.83 -12.83 -29.14
CA GLU A 70 12.40 -13.07 -29.28
C GLU A 70 11.66 -13.48 -28.00
N SER A 71 12.39 -13.64 -26.89
CA SER A 71 11.86 -14.07 -25.59
C SER A 71 12.67 -13.44 -24.45
N GLY A 72 12.22 -13.58 -23.21
CA GLY A 72 12.85 -12.92 -22.06
C GLY A 72 11.88 -12.05 -21.30
N PHE A 73 11.71 -12.39 -20.03
CA PHE A 73 10.77 -11.75 -19.14
C PHE A 73 11.32 -11.73 -17.72
N VAL A 74 11.33 -10.53 -17.13
CA VAL A 74 11.70 -10.34 -15.73
C VAL A 74 10.63 -9.53 -15.04
N LYS A 75 10.19 -10.01 -13.88
CA LYS A 75 9.22 -9.34 -13.02
C LYS A 75 9.81 -9.15 -11.63
N VAL A 76 9.73 -7.91 -11.13
CA VAL A 76 10.17 -7.56 -9.78
C VAL A 76 9.08 -6.76 -9.13
N SER A 77 8.70 -7.15 -7.92
CA SER A 77 7.75 -6.38 -7.13
C SER A 77 8.18 -6.27 -5.67
N GLY A 78 7.76 -5.19 -5.02
CA GLY A 78 8.10 -4.92 -3.62
C GLY A 78 8.07 -3.44 -3.30
N SER A 79 8.44 -3.10 -2.07
CA SER A 79 8.46 -1.72 -1.59
C SER A 79 9.82 -1.07 -1.81
N LEU A 80 9.83 0.23 -2.10
CA LEU A 80 11.07 1.01 -2.15
C LEU A 80 11.63 1.19 -0.74
N THR A 81 12.92 0.88 -0.58
CA THR A 81 13.64 0.97 0.69
C THR A 81 14.97 1.67 0.48
N GLY A 82 15.38 2.49 1.46
CA GLY A 82 16.66 3.20 1.46
C GLY A 82 16.69 4.32 2.49
N GLU A 83 17.78 5.10 2.49
CA GLU A 83 18.05 6.16 3.49
C GLU A 83 16.86 7.12 3.69
N ASP A 84 16.22 7.55 2.60
CA ASP A 84 15.10 8.51 2.60
C ASP A 84 13.74 7.86 2.26
N MET A 85 13.64 6.52 2.24
CA MET A 85 12.44 5.82 1.78
C MET A 85 12.09 4.66 2.71
N LYS A 86 10.93 4.77 3.37
CA LYS A 86 10.50 3.87 4.45
C LYS A 86 9.44 2.85 4.00
N GLY A 87 9.47 2.43 2.74
CA GLY A 87 8.54 1.40 2.23
C GLY A 87 7.11 1.88 2.01
N ASN A 88 6.85 3.19 1.96
CA ASN A 88 5.52 3.76 1.67
C ASN A 88 5.14 3.70 0.18
N THR A 89 6.08 3.33 -0.69
CA THR A 89 5.86 3.15 -2.12
C THR A 89 6.11 1.70 -2.50
N TYR A 90 5.12 1.07 -3.14
CA TYR A 90 5.23 -0.24 -3.77
C TYR A 90 5.39 -0.11 -5.28
N LEU A 91 6.25 -0.95 -5.85
CA LEU A 91 6.49 -1.05 -7.28
C LEU A 91 6.16 -2.46 -7.75
N ASN A 92 5.49 -2.56 -8.90
CA ASN A 92 5.41 -3.76 -9.72
C ASN A 92 6.01 -3.46 -11.09
N ILE A 93 7.12 -4.13 -11.40
CA ILE A 93 7.93 -3.89 -12.57
C ILE A 93 7.92 -5.14 -13.43
N GLU A 94 7.57 -5.00 -14.70
CA GLU A 94 7.50 -6.09 -15.66
C GLU A 94 8.28 -5.69 -16.91
N CYS A 95 9.42 -6.34 -17.13
CA CYS A 95 10.31 -6.10 -18.26
C CYS A 95 10.18 -7.23 -19.27
N SER A 96 10.00 -6.85 -20.53
CA SER A 96 9.85 -7.76 -21.67
C SER A 96 10.92 -7.43 -22.71
N ARG A 97 11.74 -8.42 -23.04
CA ARG A 97 12.77 -8.28 -24.07
C ARG A 97 12.19 -8.13 -25.47
N PRO A 98 11.15 -8.88 -25.90
CA PRO A 98 10.58 -8.70 -27.24
C PRO A 98 10.09 -7.27 -27.51
N THR A 99 9.55 -6.61 -26.49
CA THR A 99 9.07 -5.22 -26.61
C THR A 99 10.13 -4.19 -26.24
N MET A 100 11.29 -4.62 -25.69
CA MET A 100 12.35 -3.76 -25.17
C MET A 100 11.84 -2.67 -24.21
N THR A 101 10.87 -3.01 -23.37
CA THR A 101 10.22 -2.09 -22.43
C THR A 101 10.01 -2.73 -21.06
N CYS A 102 10.07 -1.89 -20.02
CA CYS A 102 9.67 -2.22 -18.66
C CYS A 102 8.42 -1.42 -18.29
N ARG A 103 7.32 -2.11 -17.98
CA ARG A 103 6.12 -1.51 -17.41
C ARG A 103 6.31 -1.36 -15.91
N VAL A 104 6.15 -0.15 -15.41
CA VAL A 104 6.31 0.19 -13.99
C VAL A 104 4.97 0.68 -13.46
N ASN A 105 4.41 -0.05 -12.50
CA ASN A 105 3.24 0.36 -11.75
C ASN A 105 3.69 0.73 -10.34
N GLU A 106 3.48 1.98 -9.96
CA GLU A 106 3.82 2.55 -8.67
C GLU A 106 2.55 2.81 -7.87
N LEU A 107 2.53 2.32 -6.63
CA LEU A 107 1.51 2.58 -5.64
C LEU A 107 2.16 3.30 -4.46
N THR A 108 1.94 4.60 -4.34
CA THR A 108 2.50 5.42 -3.27
C THR A 108 1.42 5.80 -2.27
N GLN A 109 1.63 5.45 -1.00
CA GLN A 109 0.77 5.92 0.10
C GLN A 109 1.12 7.38 0.42
N LEU A 110 0.17 8.28 0.17
CA LEU A 110 0.22 9.67 0.61
C LEU A 110 -0.40 9.79 2.01
N HIS A 111 0.20 10.61 2.87
CA HIS A 111 -0.33 10.95 4.20
C HIS A 111 -1.59 11.84 4.09
N PRO A 112 -2.67 11.70 4.91
CA PRO A 112 -3.23 10.53 5.61
C PRO A 112 -4.57 10.03 5.00
N PRO A 113 -5.07 8.80 5.29
CA PRO A 113 -4.37 7.53 5.53
C PRO A 113 -4.53 6.51 4.37
N ARG A 114 -5.33 6.81 3.33
CA ARG A 114 -5.62 5.87 2.22
C ARG A 114 -5.52 6.47 0.82
N SER A 115 -4.93 7.65 0.69
CA SER A 115 -4.66 8.23 -0.62
C SER A 115 -3.53 7.45 -1.27
N ILE A 116 -3.89 6.43 -2.05
CA ILE A 116 -2.97 5.68 -2.88
C ILE A 116 -2.90 6.42 -4.21
N PHE A 117 -1.71 6.93 -4.53
CA PHE A 117 -1.43 7.43 -5.86
C PHE A 117 -0.97 6.24 -6.72
N LEU A 118 -1.75 5.94 -7.75
CA LEU A 118 -1.38 5.00 -8.79
C LEU A 118 -0.70 5.76 -9.92
N TRP A 119 0.52 5.36 -10.24
CA TRP A 119 1.25 5.86 -11.39
C TRP A 119 1.72 4.69 -12.25
N ASN A 120 1.44 4.77 -13.55
CA ASN A 120 1.87 3.76 -14.50
C ASN A 120 2.73 4.43 -15.55
N ASP A 121 3.86 3.82 -15.86
CA ASP A 121 4.81 4.33 -16.83
C ASP A 121 5.51 3.19 -17.57
N GLU A 122 6.05 3.50 -18.75
CA GLU A 122 6.83 2.56 -19.55
C GLU A 122 8.25 3.09 -19.72
N PHE A 123 9.23 2.30 -19.27
CA PHE A 123 10.64 2.65 -19.35
C PHE A 123 11.31 1.83 -20.46
N PRO A 124 11.80 2.47 -21.54
CA PRO A 124 12.56 1.77 -22.56
C PRO A 124 13.81 1.10 -21.99
N ILE A 125 14.04 -0.14 -22.40
CA ILE A 125 15.22 -0.92 -22.03
C ILE A 125 16.41 -0.41 -22.84
N LYS A 126 17.45 0.02 -22.14
CA LYS A 126 18.72 0.48 -22.72
C LYS A 126 19.72 -0.66 -22.90
N SER A 127 19.64 -1.68 -22.05
CA SER A 127 20.49 -2.87 -22.12
C SER A 127 19.79 -4.07 -21.50
N TRP A 128 19.89 -5.22 -22.16
CA TRP A 128 19.45 -6.52 -21.67
C TRP A 128 20.61 -7.51 -21.75
N ALA A 129 21.27 -7.75 -20.62
CA ALA A 129 22.38 -8.67 -20.49
C ALA A 129 22.04 -9.83 -19.54
N ASP A 130 22.93 -10.81 -19.47
CA ASP A 130 22.75 -12.03 -18.67
C ASP A 130 22.81 -11.76 -17.16
N ASP A 131 23.50 -10.69 -16.77
CA ASP A 131 23.71 -10.27 -15.40
C ASP A 131 22.82 -9.07 -15.01
N LEU A 132 22.60 -8.14 -15.94
CA LEU A 132 21.91 -6.89 -15.69
C LEU A 132 20.90 -6.51 -16.78
N ILE A 133 19.79 -5.94 -16.37
CA ILE A 133 18.82 -5.27 -17.24
C ILE A 133 18.73 -3.81 -16.81
N VAL A 134 18.87 -2.90 -17.75
CA VAL A 134 18.81 -1.46 -17.49
C VAL A 134 17.72 -0.84 -18.32
N ALA A 135 16.78 -0.16 -17.66
CA ALA A 135 15.77 0.65 -18.30
C ALA A 135 15.83 2.08 -17.78
N GLU A 136 15.47 3.04 -18.62
CA GLU A 136 15.44 4.46 -18.22
C GLU A 136 14.13 5.09 -18.67
N SER A 137 13.50 5.88 -17.79
CA SER A 137 12.32 6.64 -18.16
C SER A 137 12.65 7.74 -19.17
N GLN A 138 11.65 8.12 -19.96
CA GLN A 138 11.74 9.20 -20.95
C GLN A 138 10.78 10.34 -20.59
N PRO A 139 11.04 11.05 -19.48
CA PRO A 139 10.19 12.14 -19.05
C PRO A 139 10.33 13.35 -20.00
N ALA A 140 9.38 14.28 -19.93
CA ALA A 140 9.47 15.54 -20.65
C ALA A 140 10.78 16.30 -20.31
N PRO A 141 11.34 17.11 -21.23
CA PRO A 141 12.61 17.82 -21.00
C PRO A 141 12.65 18.75 -19.78
N LYS A 142 11.48 19.19 -19.29
CA LYS A 142 11.33 20.06 -18.11
C LYS A 142 10.93 19.32 -16.84
N ALA A 143 10.80 17.99 -16.88
CA ALA A 143 10.45 17.22 -15.69
C ALA A 143 11.59 17.27 -14.66
N CYS A 144 11.25 17.22 -13.37
CA CYS A 144 12.25 17.36 -12.31
C CYS A 144 13.31 16.27 -12.33
N ASN A 145 12.92 15.03 -12.63
CA ASN A 145 13.80 13.87 -12.59
C ASN A 145 13.56 12.95 -13.77
N ARG A 146 14.59 12.16 -14.10
CA ARG A 146 14.48 10.90 -14.83
C ARG A 146 14.72 9.74 -13.89
N VAL A 147 14.19 8.57 -14.23
CA VAL A 147 14.34 7.35 -13.45
C VAL A 147 15.22 6.38 -14.22
N ARG A 148 16.19 5.79 -13.55
CA ARG A 148 16.96 4.66 -14.04
C ARG A 148 16.65 3.44 -13.18
N LEU A 149 16.17 2.40 -13.84
CA LEU A 149 15.95 1.09 -13.26
C LEU A 149 17.13 0.19 -13.61
N VAL A 150 17.71 -0.45 -12.59
CA VAL A 150 18.78 -1.44 -12.77
C VAL A 150 18.37 -2.72 -12.07
N ILE A 151 18.11 -3.78 -12.83
CA ILE A 151 17.81 -5.11 -12.32
C ILE A 151 19.08 -5.94 -12.39
N VAL A 152 19.54 -6.44 -11.26
CA VAL A 152 20.68 -7.36 -11.15
C VAL A 152 20.10 -8.75 -10.96
N ARG A 153 20.26 -9.59 -11.99
CA ARG A 153 19.59 -10.90 -12.11
C ARG A 153 20.16 -11.92 -11.11
N ALA A 154 21.48 -11.92 -10.93
CA ALA A 154 22.17 -12.86 -10.03
C ALA A 154 21.78 -12.70 -8.55
N SER A 155 21.59 -11.46 -8.09
CA SER A 155 21.18 -11.15 -6.72
C SER A 155 19.68 -10.96 -6.56
N GLU A 156 18.90 -11.11 -7.64
CA GLU A 156 17.44 -10.90 -7.66
C GLU A 156 17.04 -9.53 -7.09
N THR A 157 17.86 -8.50 -7.33
CA THR A 157 17.67 -7.15 -6.79
C THR A 157 17.33 -6.17 -7.90
N ALA A 158 16.51 -5.18 -7.60
CA ALA A 158 16.27 -4.04 -8.48
C ALA A 158 16.55 -2.73 -7.74
N GLN A 159 17.32 -1.86 -8.38
CA GLN A 159 17.59 -0.51 -7.94
C GLN A 159 16.72 0.46 -8.72
N TYR A 160 16.10 1.38 -8.00
CA TYR A 160 15.29 2.46 -8.53
C TYR A 160 16.01 3.78 -8.22
N ILE A 161 16.60 4.37 -9.26
CA ILE A 161 17.47 5.54 -9.13
C ILE A 161 16.75 6.75 -9.74
N ARG A 162 16.43 7.76 -8.92
CA ARG A 162 15.93 9.06 -9.41
C ARG A 162 17.09 10.01 -9.59
N ILE A 163 17.23 10.51 -10.81
CA ILE A 163 18.32 11.38 -11.25
C ILE A 163 17.71 12.74 -11.61
N PRO A 164 18.17 13.85 -10.98
CA PRO A 164 17.71 15.19 -11.34
C PRO A 164 17.98 15.51 -12.80
N GLN A 165 17.06 16.21 -13.45
CA GLN A 165 17.31 16.72 -14.80
C GLN A 165 18.06 18.06 -14.76
N PRO A 166 19.09 18.26 -15.59
CA PRO A 166 19.85 19.51 -15.63
C PRO A 166 19.00 20.69 -16.11
N ASN A 167 17.96 20.43 -16.91
CA ASN A 167 17.08 21.45 -17.50
C ASN A 167 15.73 21.57 -16.77
N ALA A 168 15.62 21.02 -15.55
CA ALA A 168 14.41 21.10 -14.75
C ALA A 168 14.07 22.56 -14.36
N ASP A 169 12.78 22.85 -14.17
CA ASP A 169 12.36 24.14 -13.61
C ASP A 169 12.76 24.23 -12.14
N ALA A 170 13.83 24.99 -11.86
CA ALA A 170 14.38 25.16 -10.52
C ALA A 170 13.37 25.70 -9.49
N ALA A 171 12.36 26.46 -9.92
CA ALA A 171 11.34 26.98 -9.02
C ALA A 171 10.35 25.89 -8.58
N GLY A 172 9.97 25.00 -9.49
CA GLY A 172 9.04 23.89 -9.24
C GLY A 172 9.68 22.62 -8.69
N CYS A 173 11.00 22.44 -8.87
CA CYS A 173 11.70 21.18 -8.57
C CYS A 173 12.60 21.24 -7.32
N LYS A 174 12.42 22.23 -6.43
CA LYS A 174 13.27 22.45 -5.25
C LYS A 174 13.45 21.23 -4.34
N MET A 175 12.45 20.34 -4.26
CA MET A 175 12.54 19.11 -3.45
C MET A 175 13.46 18.04 -4.06
N PHE A 176 13.81 18.16 -5.34
CA PHE A 176 14.64 17.23 -6.07
C PHE A 176 15.99 17.82 -6.47
N ASP A 177 16.31 19.01 -5.96
CA ASP A 177 17.45 19.77 -6.42
C ASP A 177 18.76 19.07 -5.98
N LYS A 178 19.49 18.58 -6.98
CA LYS A 178 20.87 18.02 -6.94
C LYS A 178 21.08 16.67 -6.25
N LYS A 179 20.14 16.14 -5.47
CA LYS A 179 20.31 14.82 -4.84
C LYS A 179 19.89 13.70 -5.81
N VAL A 180 20.79 12.76 -6.06
CA VAL A 180 20.44 11.48 -6.68
C VAL A 180 19.88 10.58 -5.58
N PHE A 181 18.65 10.11 -5.76
CA PHE A 181 18.06 9.13 -4.86
C PHE A 181 18.30 7.74 -5.41
N ASN A 182 18.83 6.85 -4.60
CA ASN A 182 19.04 5.45 -4.95
C ASN A 182 18.34 4.56 -3.92
N TRP A 183 17.29 3.89 -4.36
CA TRP A 183 16.51 2.99 -3.52
C TRP A 183 16.54 1.58 -4.08
N THR A 184 16.32 0.60 -3.21
CA THR A 184 16.24 -0.81 -3.58
C THR A 184 14.82 -1.31 -3.39
N ILE A 185 14.36 -2.18 -4.29
CA ILE A 185 13.09 -2.89 -4.15
C ILE A 185 13.28 -4.03 -3.16
N GLY A 186 12.64 -3.90 -2.00
CA GLY A 186 12.72 -4.81 -0.87
C GLY A 186 11.35 -5.18 -0.31
N SER A 187 11.33 -6.01 0.73
CA SER A 187 10.11 -6.21 1.51
C SER A 187 9.93 -5.02 2.46
N GLN A 188 8.69 -4.56 2.62
CA GLN A 188 8.35 -3.68 3.72
C GLN A 188 8.56 -4.48 5.02
N PHE A 189 9.66 -4.23 5.73
CA PHE A 189 9.77 -4.75 7.09
C PHE A 189 8.64 -4.12 7.90
N PRO A 190 7.91 -4.90 8.72
CA PRO A 190 7.00 -4.28 9.66
C PRO A 190 7.82 -3.29 10.47
N ILE A 191 7.48 -2.00 10.37
CA ILE A 191 7.91 -1.03 11.35
C ILE A 191 7.47 -1.68 12.66
N LYS A 192 8.43 -2.16 13.46
CA LYS A 192 8.13 -2.55 14.84
C LYS A 192 7.30 -1.39 15.36
N GLN A 193 6.04 -1.64 15.69
CA GLN A 193 5.28 -0.73 16.53
C GLN A 193 6.05 -0.71 17.84
N LEU A 194 7.04 0.18 17.92
CA LEU A 194 7.84 0.44 19.10
C LEU A 194 6.88 1.16 20.04
N GLU A 195 6.42 0.38 21.02
CA GLU A 195 6.12 0.73 22.41
C GLU A 195 5.16 1.91 22.67
#